data_AF-A0A1C5RWN1-F1
#
_entry.id   AF-A0A1C5RWN1-F1
#
_cell.length_a   1.000
_cell.length_b   1.000
_cell.length_c   1.000
_cell.angle_alpha   90.00
_cell.angle_beta   90.00
_cell.angle_gamma   90.00
#
_symmetry.space_group_name_H-M   'P 1'
#
loop_
_entity.id
_entity.type
_entity.pdbx_description
1 polymer ?
#
loop_
_entity_poly.entity_id
_entity_poly.type
_entity_poly.pdbx_seq_one_letter_code
_entity_poly.pdbx_strand_id
1 'polypeptide(L)'
;MFIVPITKMDVITSLDKMHNTQSAGQAGRKTEFKDVLKEAVKEADQALKDNQDMDVKLASGQVDHLHTALIQAEKTAATIEFTTQLASKAVNAYNQIMGMQV
;
A
#
# COMPACT_ATOMS: atom_id res chain seq x y z
N MET A 1 -55.44 9.49 -26.93
CA MET A 1 -54.03 9.08 -27.11
C MET A 1 -53.19 10.32 -26.94
N PHE A 2 -52.54 10.47 -25.78
CA PHE A 2 -51.68 11.61 -25.48
C PHE A 2 -50.26 11.08 -25.25
N ILE A 3 -49.30 11.62 -25.99
CA ILE A 3 -47.89 11.24 -25.90
C ILE A 3 -47.33 11.95 -24.68
N VAL A 4 -46.83 11.19 -23.71
CA VAL A 4 -46.12 11.73 -22.55
C VAL A 4 -44.68 12.06 -22.99
N PRO A 5 -44.19 13.29 -22.82
CA PRO A 5 -42.82 13.63 -23.16
C PRO A 5 -41.85 13.06 -22.11
N ILE A 6 -40.73 12.51 -22.59
CA ILE A 6 -39.67 11.94 -21.75
C ILE A 6 -38.96 13.08 -21.00
N THR A 7 -39.07 13.07 -19.68
CA THR A 7 -38.31 13.95 -18.77
C THR A 7 -36.83 13.59 -18.83
N LYS A 8 -35.95 14.57 -19.04
CA LYS A 8 -34.50 14.36 -19.02
C LYS A 8 -34.05 13.99 -17.60
N MET A 9 -33.30 12.90 -17.47
CA MET A 9 -32.87 12.33 -16.19
C MET A 9 -32.03 13.29 -15.34
N ASP A 10 -32.27 13.27 -14.02
CA ASP A 10 -31.61 14.01 -12.92
C ASP A 10 -30.14 13.53 -12.62
N VAL A 11 -29.50 12.93 -13.61
CA VAL A 11 -28.17 12.28 -13.45
C VAL A 11 -27.05 13.34 -13.44
N ILE A 12 -27.24 14.47 -14.11
CA ILE A 12 -26.22 15.51 -14.24
C ILE A 12 -26.18 16.41 -12.98
N THR A 13 -27.33 16.66 -12.37
CA THR A 13 -27.48 17.45 -11.13
C THR A 13 -26.98 16.71 -9.88
N SER A 14 -26.93 15.38 -9.92
CA SER A 14 -26.39 14.56 -8.84
C SER A 14 -24.85 14.50 -8.84
N LEU A 15 -24.21 14.68 -10.01
CA LEU A 15 -22.74 14.75 -10.12
C LEU A 15 -22.16 16.04 -9.54
N ASP A 16 -22.85 17.17 -9.75
CA ASP A 16 -22.44 18.48 -9.22
C ASP A 16 -22.50 18.54 -7.68
N LYS A 17 -23.54 17.94 -7.09
CA LYS A 17 -23.68 17.84 -5.62
C LYS A 17 -22.64 16.92 -4.98
N MET A 18 -22.20 15.88 -5.68
CA MET A 18 -21.16 14.96 -5.19
C MET A 18 -19.78 15.65 -5.13
N HIS A 19 -19.52 16.62 -6.01
CA HIS A 19 -18.31 17.43 -5.97
C HIS A 19 -18.28 18.39 -4.77
N ASN A 20 -19.44 18.96 -4.39
CA ASN A 20 -19.52 19.97 -3.32
C ASN A 20 -19.65 19.37 -1.89
N THR A 21 -20.04 18.11 -1.73
CA THR A 21 -20.11 17.46 -0.41
C THR A 21 -18.81 16.81 0.06
N GLN A 22 -17.75 16.83 -0.75
CA GLN A 22 -16.46 16.23 -0.38
C GLN A 22 -15.51 17.20 0.36
N SER A 23 -15.88 18.47 0.49
CA SER A 23 -15.02 19.52 1.08
C SER A 23 -15.33 19.88 2.55
N ALA A 24 -16.18 19.12 3.27
CA ALA A 24 -16.56 19.49 4.64
C ALA A 24 -16.55 18.35 5.68
N GLY A 25 -15.79 17.26 5.46
CA GLY A 25 -15.85 16.10 6.38
C GLY A 25 -14.62 15.24 6.54
N GLN A 26 -13.49 15.56 5.91
CA GLN A 26 -12.23 14.90 6.21
C GLN A 26 -11.16 15.97 6.42
N ALA A 27 -11.04 16.41 7.67
CA ALA A 27 -9.74 16.81 8.19
C ALA A 27 -8.81 15.61 7.97
N GLY A 28 -8.15 15.62 6.82
CA GLY A 28 -7.38 14.52 6.30
C GLY A 28 -6.37 14.08 7.34
N ARG A 29 -6.53 12.84 7.80
CA ARG A 29 -5.41 12.09 8.33
C ARG A 29 -4.48 11.93 7.14
N LYS A 30 -3.60 12.90 6.92
CA LYS A 30 -2.48 12.77 5.99
C LYS A 30 -1.71 11.58 6.54
N THR A 31 -1.86 10.41 5.92
CA THR A 31 -0.97 9.30 6.21
C THR A 31 0.40 9.80 5.78
N GLU A 32 1.19 10.24 6.75
CA GLU A 32 2.50 10.80 6.50
C GLU A 32 3.34 9.68 5.88
N PHE A 33 4.18 10.00 4.88
CA PHE A 33 5.05 9.02 4.24
C PHE A 33 5.89 8.23 5.26
N LYS A 34 6.23 8.86 6.39
CA LYS A 34 6.87 8.24 7.56
C LYS A 34 6.08 7.04 8.11
N ASP A 35 4.76 7.13 8.17
CA ASP A 35 3.90 6.08 8.71
C ASP A 35 3.83 4.88 7.76
N VAL A 36 3.74 5.13 6.45
CA VAL A 36 3.81 4.07 5.41
C VAL A 36 5.18 3.39 5.42
N LEU A 37 6.26 4.16 5.49
CA LEU A 37 7.62 3.61 5.57
C LEU A 37 7.80 2.77 6.83
N LYS A 38 7.31 3.26 7.97
CA LYS A 38 7.39 2.55 9.25
C LYS A 38 6.59 1.25 9.21
N GLU A 39 5.43 1.25 8.57
CA GLU A 39 4.61 0.05 8.38
C GLU A 39 5.30 -0.96 7.46
N ALA A 40 5.84 -0.53 6.32
CA ALA A 40 6.57 -1.38 5.39
C ALA A 40 7.81 -2.04 6.03
N VAL A 41 8.58 -1.29 6.82
CA VAL A 41 9.73 -1.83 7.56
C VAL A 41 9.27 -2.86 8.59
N LYS A 42 8.18 -2.58 9.31
CA LYS A 42 7.63 -3.50 10.30
C LYS A 42 7.09 -4.79 9.65
N GLU A 43 6.49 -4.67 8.47
CA GLU A 43 6.03 -5.82 7.68
C GLU A 43 7.20 -6.67 7.18
N ALA A 44 8.29 -6.05 6.73
CA ALA A 44 9.51 -6.74 6.34
C ALA A 44 10.13 -7.52 7.51
N ASP A 45 10.23 -6.89 8.69
CA ASP A 45 10.73 -7.54 9.91
C ASP A 45 9.86 -8.74 10.33
N GLN A 46 8.54 -8.59 10.25
CA GLN A 46 7.61 -9.68 10.56
C GLN A 46 7.74 -10.82 9.56
N ALA A 47 7.79 -10.52 8.26
CA ALA A 47 7.97 -11.51 7.21
C ALA A 47 9.28 -12.30 7.37
N LEU A 48 10.36 -11.62 7.75
CA LEU A 48 11.66 -12.25 8.03
C LEU A 48 11.58 -13.21 9.22
N LYS A 49 10.90 -12.80 10.30
CA LYS A 49 10.74 -13.62 11.49
C LYS A 49 9.89 -14.86 11.22
N ASP A 50 8.80 -14.70 10.47
CA ASP A 50 7.93 -15.80 10.06
C ASP A 50 8.69 -16.79 9.15
N ASN A 51 9.56 -16.27 8.28
CA ASN A 51 10.39 -17.09 7.41
C ASN A 51 11.44 -17.91 8.19
N GLN A 52 12.11 -17.29 9.16
CA GLN A 52 13.04 -18.00 10.06
C GLN A 52 12.34 -19.12 10.84
N ASP A 53 11.13 -18.88 11.31
CA ASP A 53 10.36 -19.87 12.07
C ASP A 53 9.94 -21.05 11.18
N MET A 54 9.62 -20.80 9.91
CA MET A 54 9.39 -21.82 8.89
C MET A 54 10.67 -22.59 8.52
N ASP A 55 11.81 -21.90 8.39
CA ASP A 55 13.10 -22.51 8.06
C ASP A 55 13.58 -23.46 9.16
N VAL A 56 13.40 -23.09 10.44
CA VAL A 56 13.72 -23.96 11.58
C VAL A 56 12.84 -25.21 11.57
N LYS A 57 11.54 -25.06 11.32
CA LYS A 57 10.61 -26.19 11.21
C LYS A 57 11.00 -27.09 10.05
N LEU A 58 11.36 -26.53 8.89
CA LEU A 58 11.85 -27.26 7.72
C LEU A 58 13.11 -28.08 8.05
N ALA A 59 14.11 -27.44 8.65
CA ALA A 59 15.38 -28.08 9.02
C ALA A 59 15.19 -29.19 10.07
N SER A 60 14.19 -29.06 10.94
CA SER A 60 13.83 -30.09 11.93
C SER A 60 13.08 -31.30 11.33
N GLY A 61 12.76 -31.27 10.03
CA GLY A 61 12.05 -32.34 9.33
C GLY A 61 10.55 -32.44 9.67
N GLN A 62 9.98 -31.43 10.34
CA GLN A 62 8.59 -31.44 10.82
C GLN A 62 7.58 -30.79 9.86
N VAL A 63 7.89 -30.67 8.56
CA VAL A 63 7.10 -29.82 7.67
C VAL A 63 6.57 -30.59 6.47
N ASP A 64 5.25 -30.81 6.47
CA ASP A 64 4.45 -31.30 5.33
C ASP A 64 4.36 -30.30 4.16
N HIS A 65 4.88 -29.06 4.33
CA HIS A 65 4.64 -27.93 3.45
C HIS A 65 5.91 -27.19 3.00
N LEU A 66 6.84 -27.89 2.34
CA LEU A 66 8.02 -27.30 1.66
C LEU A 66 7.68 -26.11 0.75
N HIS A 67 6.55 -26.21 0.05
CA HIS A 67 6.05 -25.17 -0.85
C HIS A 67 5.70 -23.88 -0.11
N THR A 68 5.11 -23.97 1.08
CA THR A 68 4.73 -22.79 1.88
C THR A 68 5.96 -22.03 2.36
N ALA A 69 7.01 -22.75 2.78
CA ALA A 69 8.26 -22.12 3.19
C ALA A 69 8.99 -21.46 2.02
N LEU A 70 9.03 -22.10 0.85
CA LEU A 70 9.60 -21.49 -0.36
C LEU A 70 8.82 -20.25 -0.81
N ILE A 71 7.48 -20.29 -0.79
CA ILE A 71 6.64 -19.12 -1.09
C ILE A 71 6.92 -17.98 -0.10
N GLN A 72 7.04 -18.31 1.19
CA GLN A 72 7.34 -17.32 2.22
C GLN A 72 8.74 -16.73 2.04
N ALA A 73 9.72 -17.55 1.62
CA ALA A 73 11.09 -17.09 1.35
C ALA A 73 11.11 -16.11 0.18
N GLU A 74 10.43 -16.44 -0.92
CA GLU A 74 10.32 -15.58 -2.08
C GLU A 74 9.61 -14.25 -1.75
N LYS A 75 8.50 -14.33 -0.98
CA LYS A 75 7.79 -13.13 -0.50
C LYS A 75 8.69 -12.25 0.35
N THR A 76 9.48 -12.85 1.24
CA THR A 76 10.41 -12.14 2.12
C THR A 76 11.51 -11.46 1.32
N ALA A 77 12.10 -12.16 0.34
CA ALA A 77 13.11 -11.59 -0.55
C ALA A 77 12.58 -10.37 -1.32
N ALA A 78 11.40 -10.49 -1.94
CA ALA A 78 10.76 -9.38 -2.65
C ALA A 78 10.43 -8.20 -1.73
N THR A 79 9.97 -8.46 -0.50
CA THR A 79 9.63 -7.43 0.49
C THR A 79 10.88 -6.65 0.94
N ILE A 80 12.00 -7.34 1.17
CA ILE A 80 13.28 -6.73 1.54
C ILE A 80 13.82 -5.88 0.41
N GLU A 81 13.78 -6.40 -0.83
CA GLU A 81 14.22 -5.66 -2.01
C GLU A 81 13.38 -4.38 -2.18
N PHE A 82 12.06 -4.50 -2.13
CA PHE A 82 11.15 -3.37 -2.23
C PHE A 82 11.40 -2.32 -1.13
N THR A 83 11.58 -2.75 0.12
CA THR A 83 11.87 -1.86 1.25
C THR A 83 13.19 -1.11 1.05
N THR A 84 14.20 -1.78 0.51
CA THR A 84 15.51 -1.18 0.19
C THR A 84 15.40 -0.14 -0.91
N GLN A 85 14.63 -0.44 -1.97
CA GLN A 85 14.36 0.50 -3.06
C GLN A 85 13.56 1.71 -2.57
N LEU A 86 12.57 1.49 -1.70
CA LEU A 86 11.77 2.55 -1.09
C LEU A 86 12.63 3.48 -0.24
N ALA A 87 13.47 2.93 0.63
CA ALA A 87 14.41 3.70 1.44
C ALA A 87 15.38 4.51 0.56
N SER A 88 15.93 3.90 -0.49
CA SER A 88 16.82 4.57 -1.44
C SER A 88 16.12 5.72 -2.18
N LYS A 89 14.87 5.52 -2.61
CA LYS A 89 14.06 6.58 -3.24
C LYS A 89 13.74 7.71 -2.27
N ALA A 90 13.47 7.40 -0.99
CA ALA A 90 13.23 8.41 0.03
C ALA A 90 14.47 9.31 0.25
N VAL A 91 15.66 8.70 0.34
CA VAL A 91 16.94 9.45 0.46
C VAL A 91 17.20 10.29 -0.79
N ASN A 92 16.97 9.74 -1.98
CA ASN A 92 17.12 10.49 -3.23
C ASN A 92 16.16 11.67 -3.34
N ALA A 93 14.89 11.50 -2.93
CA ALA A 93 13.91 12.58 -2.90
C ALA A 93 14.33 13.69 -1.93
N TYR A 94 14.83 13.33 -0.75
CA TYR A 94 15.40 14.29 0.21
C TYR A 94 16.59 15.06 -0.40
N ASN A 95 17.52 14.36 -1.04
CA ASN A 95 18.66 14.97 -1.72
C ASN A 95 18.25 15.87 -2.89
N GLN A 96 17.22 15.51 -3.66
CA GLN A 96 16.68 16.37 -4.73
C GLN A 96 16.05 17.64 -4.20
N ILE A 97 15.30 17.58 -3.10
CA ILE A 97 14.71 18.77 -2.47
C ILE A 97 15.82 19.72 -1.98
N MET A 98 16.87 19.18 -1.37
CA MET A 98 18.02 19.98 -0.94
C MET A 98 18.83 20.54 -2.13
N GLY A 99 18.98 19.77 -3.21
CA GLY A 99 19.71 20.19 -4.41
C GLY A 99 18.98 21.19 -5.29
N MET A 100 17.67 21.37 -5.12
CA MET A 100 16.89 22.38 -5.84
C MET A 100 17.05 23.80 -5.27
N GLN A 101 17.66 23.94 -4.09
CA GLN A 101 17.74 25.19 -3.34
C GLN A 101 19.15 25.82 -3.32
N VAL A 102 20.02 25.42 -4.25
CA VAL A 102 21.26 26.14 -4.61
C VAL A 102 21.12 26.88 -5.93
#